data_AF-A0A345PP51-F1
#
_entry.id   AF-A0A345PP51-F1
#
_cell.length_a   1.000
_cell.length_b   1.000
_cell.length_c   1.000
_cell.angle_alpha   90.00
_cell.angle_beta   90.00
_cell.angle_gamma   90.00
#
_symmetry.space_group_name_H-M   'P 1'
#
loop_
_entity.id
_entity.type
_entity.pdbx_description
1 polymer ?
#
loop_
_entity_poly.entity_id
_entity_poly.type
_entity_poly.pdbx_seq_one_letter_code
_entity_poly.pdbx_strand_id
1 'polypeptide(L)'
;MITLLGTLFGVWYRFILICIYGCNHTHLKIQPHIKYKALLSKEQIIHKETFNKHAQSLKRPKIEPLTAVSDWGESSQDKRCKVSSSPCLPGAAPNKEQQNEQQSSDVLSKQKKMGNQLQKRLHFPNNSSGSTQNSKIKKQQEGEVNNDIRLYNPQSSLDVLERLPNTIYFKSLKLKINHDPNSPLAESVIEKLDAFHKLKLPYTFLSSVLQQCTDLYALDALLNKTLIKCASGGYAIESKLQHILNNNIKLSNLSSMVNGAGRAAPQTLEIVINKLMEERTLQKLQILKNLGITISNLSSMVNGSANAAPQTLARVINKLMEEQTLQKLQILKNLGITISNLSSMVNGSGNAAPQTLARVINKLMEEKTLEKLQILKNLGITISNLSSMVSGSGNAAPQTLARVINKLMEEKTLEKLQILKNLGITISNLSSMVSGTGKKAPQALETVINNLTEEGKLKKLQILKK
;
A
#
# COMPACT_ATOMS: atom_id res chain seq x y z
N MET A 1 -2.08 -31.62 -30.24
CA MET A 1 -0.88 -30.76 -30.35
C MET A 1 -1.21 -29.30 -30.69
N ILE A 2 -2.12 -29.04 -31.62
CA ILE A 2 -2.52 -27.67 -32.04
C ILE A 2 -3.21 -26.87 -30.92
N THR A 3 -4.03 -27.51 -30.09
CA THR A 3 -4.73 -26.88 -28.97
C THR A 3 -3.82 -26.45 -27.82
N LEU A 4 -2.68 -27.13 -27.61
CA LEU A 4 -1.71 -26.78 -26.57
C LEU A 4 -0.82 -25.60 -27.00
N LEU A 5 -0.53 -25.47 -28.30
CA LEU A 5 0.17 -24.30 -28.84
C LEU A 5 -0.71 -23.05 -28.75
N GLY A 6 -2.02 -23.17 -28.98
CA GLY A 6 -2.96 -22.05 -28.89
C GLY A 6 -3.07 -21.45 -27.48
N THR A 7 -3.04 -22.27 -26.43
CA THR A 7 -3.09 -21.79 -25.04
C THR A 7 -1.78 -21.14 -24.60
N LEU A 8 -0.64 -21.68 -25.03
CA LEU A 8 0.68 -21.08 -24.79
C LEU A 8 0.83 -19.73 -25.52
N PHE A 9 0.41 -19.63 -26.77
CA PHE A 9 0.41 -18.35 -27.51
C PHE A 9 -0.54 -17.33 -26.88
N GLY A 10 -1.72 -17.76 -26.41
CA GLY A 10 -2.67 -16.88 -25.73
C GLY A 10 -2.14 -16.32 -24.40
N VAL A 11 -1.41 -17.11 -23.63
CA VAL A 11 -0.76 -16.66 -22.39
C VAL A 11 0.41 -15.72 -22.73
N TRP A 12 1.20 -16.02 -23.76
CA TRP A 12 2.31 -15.19 -24.20
C TRP A 12 1.84 -13.84 -24.74
N TYR A 13 0.76 -13.82 -25.53
CA TYR A 13 0.18 -12.60 -26.10
C TYR A 13 -0.42 -11.68 -25.02
N ARG A 14 -1.10 -12.26 -24.01
CA ARG A 14 -1.58 -11.50 -22.85
C ARG A 14 -0.43 -10.93 -22.02
N PHE A 15 0.68 -11.66 -21.91
CA PHE A 15 1.87 -11.19 -21.20
C PHE A 15 2.55 -10.04 -21.96
N ILE A 16 2.67 -10.14 -23.29
CA ILE A 16 3.19 -9.07 -24.14
C ILE A 16 2.32 -7.81 -24.06
N LEU A 17 0.99 -7.94 -24.08
CA LEU A 17 0.10 -6.79 -23.92
C LEU A 17 0.24 -6.11 -22.55
N ILE A 18 0.44 -6.87 -21.48
CA ILE A 18 0.71 -6.33 -20.14
C ILE A 18 2.08 -5.62 -20.10
N CYS A 19 3.10 -6.16 -20.77
CA CYS A 19 4.41 -5.51 -20.89
C CYS A 19 4.38 -4.24 -21.73
N ILE A 20 3.66 -4.23 -22.85
CA ILE A 20 3.52 -3.05 -23.73
C ILE A 20 2.74 -1.93 -23.01
N TYR A 21 1.65 -2.26 -22.30
CA TYR A 21 0.92 -1.27 -21.49
C TYR A 21 1.68 -0.80 -20.25
N GLY A 22 2.56 -1.63 -19.69
CA GLY A 22 3.45 -1.24 -18.59
C GLY A 22 4.63 -0.36 -19.01
N CYS A 23 5.10 -0.48 -20.26
CA CYS A 23 6.30 0.21 -20.76
C CYS A 23 6.02 1.51 -21.53
N ASN A 24 4.80 1.75 -22.03
CA ASN A 24 4.51 2.92 -22.88
C ASN A 24 4.41 4.29 -22.18
N HIS A 25 4.95 4.46 -20.96
CA HIS A 25 4.88 5.74 -20.23
C HIS A 25 6.22 6.47 -20.00
N THR A 26 7.30 6.11 -20.71
CA THR A 26 8.56 6.87 -20.65
C THR A 26 9.16 7.10 -22.04
N HIS A 27 8.71 8.15 -22.72
CA HIS A 27 9.46 8.74 -23.83
C HIS A 27 10.56 9.65 -23.26
N LEU A 28 11.80 9.20 -23.33
CA LEU A 28 13.01 9.97 -23.03
C LEU A 28 13.31 10.91 -24.21
N LYS A 29 13.20 12.23 -23.99
CA LYS A 29 13.91 13.23 -24.80
C LYS A 29 15.29 13.42 -24.17
N ILE A 30 16.34 13.06 -24.92
CA ILE A 30 17.73 13.32 -24.55
C ILE A 30 18.14 14.64 -25.22
N GLN A 31 18.56 15.63 -24.43
CA GLN A 31 19.43 16.72 -24.87
C GLN A 31 20.60 16.88 -23.88
N PRO A 32 21.80 17.29 -24.34
CA PRO A 32 23.02 17.17 -23.57
C PRO A 32 23.29 18.42 -22.72
N HIS A 33 23.49 18.25 -21.41
CA HIS A 33 23.90 19.35 -20.52
C HIS A 33 25.30 19.12 -19.94
N ILE A 34 26.32 19.41 -20.73
CA ILE A 34 27.68 19.72 -20.25
C ILE A 34 27.63 21.13 -19.67
N LYS A 35 27.15 21.29 -18.42
CA LYS A 35 27.36 22.51 -17.59
C LYS A 35 27.01 22.37 -16.10
N TYR A 36 26.65 21.18 -15.60
CA TYR A 36 26.20 21.00 -14.21
C TYR A 36 27.29 20.77 -13.16
N LYS A 37 28.55 20.53 -13.55
CA LYS A 37 29.60 20.16 -12.60
C LYS A 37 30.05 21.32 -11.69
N ALA A 38 29.89 22.58 -12.13
CA ALA A 38 30.25 23.76 -11.35
C ALA A 38 29.17 24.20 -10.34
N LEU A 39 27.90 23.87 -10.58
CA LEU A 39 26.79 24.21 -9.68
C LEU A 39 26.64 23.20 -8.53
N LEU A 40 26.90 21.91 -8.79
CA LEU A 40 26.90 20.88 -7.74
C LEU A 40 27.96 21.13 -6.65
N SER A 41 29.12 21.69 -7.04
CA SER A 41 30.19 22.03 -6.10
C SER A 41 29.77 23.16 -5.15
N LYS A 42 29.02 24.16 -5.63
CA LYS A 42 28.56 25.29 -4.79
C LYS A 42 27.39 24.88 -3.89
N GLU A 43 26.45 24.06 -4.35
CA GLU A 43 25.34 23.56 -3.51
C GLU A 43 25.81 22.62 -2.39
N GLN A 44 26.82 21.77 -2.66
CA GLN A 44 27.39 20.89 -1.63
C GLN A 44 28.10 21.66 -0.51
N ILE A 45 28.71 22.80 -0.83
CA ILE A 45 29.37 23.68 0.16
C ILE A 45 28.32 24.38 1.04
N ILE A 46 27.25 24.92 0.44
CA ILE A 46 26.17 25.61 1.15
C ILE A 46 25.43 24.64 2.11
N HIS A 47 25.20 23.40 1.68
CA HIS A 47 24.57 22.39 2.56
C HIS A 47 25.45 21.98 3.74
N LYS A 48 26.78 21.93 3.56
CA LYS A 48 27.71 21.58 4.65
C LYS A 48 27.81 22.70 5.70
N GLU A 49 27.77 23.97 5.27
CA GLU A 49 27.77 25.12 6.19
C GLU A 49 26.45 25.24 6.96
N THR A 50 25.32 25.02 6.30
CA THR A 50 23.99 25.10 6.95
C THR A 50 23.81 24.01 8.01
N PHE A 51 24.34 22.80 7.74
CA PHE A 51 24.32 21.68 8.67
C PHE A 51 25.22 21.91 9.90
N ASN A 52 26.44 22.45 9.71
CA ASN A 52 27.36 22.75 10.82
C ASN A 52 26.87 23.88 11.73
N LYS A 53 26.19 24.90 11.19
CA LYS A 53 25.60 25.98 11.99
C LYS A 53 24.46 25.49 12.89
N HIS A 54 23.69 24.49 12.44
CA HIS A 54 22.64 23.89 13.26
C HIS A 54 23.21 22.99 14.39
N ALA A 55 24.33 22.30 14.13
CA ALA A 55 25.00 21.46 15.12
C ALA A 55 25.70 22.27 16.24
N GLN A 56 26.19 23.49 15.95
CA GLN A 56 26.83 24.35 16.96
C GLN A 56 25.85 25.11 17.87
N SER A 57 24.56 25.15 17.52
CA SER A 57 23.51 25.86 18.28
C SER A 57 22.96 25.09 19.49
N LEU A 58 23.39 23.84 19.72
CA LEU A 58 22.91 23.00 20.83
C LEU A 58 24.08 22.59 21.74
N LYS A 59 24.63 23.57 22.47
CA LYS A 59 25.53 23.29 23.62
C LYS A 59 24.68 23.09 24.88
N ARG A 60 24.78 21.91 25.50
CA ARG A 60 24.23 21.57 26.82
C ARG A 60 24.93 22.37 27.95
N PRO A 61 24.26 22.63 29.08
CA PRO A 61 24.89 23.28 30.23
C PRO A 61 25.81 22.31 31.00
N LYS A 62 26.86 22.91 31.58
CA LYS A 62 27.89 22.35 32.47
C LYS A 62 27.26 21.85 33.77
N ILE A 63 27.69 20.69 34.26
CA ILE A 63 27.52 20.24 35.65
C ILE A 63 28.93 20.09 36.24
N GLU A 64 29.20 20.76 37.35
CA GLU A 64 30.44 20.66 38.14
C GLU A 64 30.35 19.54 39.19
N PRO A 65 31.50 19.01 39.66
CA PRO A 65 31.57 17.76 40.41
C PRO A 65 31.50 17.97 41.93
N LEU A 66 30.91 17.01 42.64
CA LEU A 66 31.05 16.88 44.10
C LEU A 66 31.90 15.65 44.44
N THR A 67 32.66 15.87 45.51
CA THR A 67 33.88 15.22 45.99
C THR A 67 33.70 13.85 46.65
N ALA A 68 34.83 13.15 46.72
CA ALA A 68 35.12 11.82 47.29
C ALA A 68 34.74 11.64 48.78
N VAL A 69 34.72 10.36 49.23
CA VAL A 69 35.43 9.86 50.43
C VAL A 69 35.48 8.30 50.41
N SER A 70 36.71 7.79 50.58
CA SER A 70 37.28 6.50 51.10
C SER A 70 36.46 5.20 51.06
N ASP A 71 36.95 4.01 50.69
CA ASP A 71 38.22 3.26 50.85
C ASP A 71 37.84 1.90 51.51
N TRP A 72 38.75 0.93 51.42
CA TRP A 72 38.74 -0.46 51.93
C TRP A 72 38.44 -1.56 50.91
N GLY A 73 39.53 -2.22 50.50
CA GLY A 73 39.67 -3.62 50.91
C GLY A 73 39.93 -4.63 49.79
N GLU A 74 41.21 -4.95 49.61
CA GLU A 74 41.73 -6.12 48.90
C GLU A 74 41.09 -7.44 49.38
N SER A 75 40.99 -8.43 48.48
CA SER A 75 41.84 -9.63 48.55
C SER A 75 41.32 -10.80 47.70
N SER A 76 42.27 -11.42 47.04
CA SER A 76 42.27 -12.63 46.22
C SER A 76 41.71 -13.89 46.89
N GLN A 77 41.15 -14.81 46.11
CA GLN A 77 41.79 -16.09 45.72
C GLN A 77 40.78 -17.10 45.14
N ASP A 78 41.15 -17.61 43.97
CA ASP A 78 41.21 -19.02 43.55
C ASP A 78 40.31 -20.07 44.25
N LYS A 79 39.56 -20.83 43.43
CA LYS A 79 39.63 -22.31 43.39
C LYS A 79 38.77 -22.91 42.27
N ARG A 80 39.48 -23.33 41.22
CA ARG A 80 39.53 -24.68 40.59
C ARG A 80 38.32 -25.64 40.69
N CYS A 81 38.15 -26.31 39.53
CA CYS A 81 37.66 -27.68 39.28
C CYS A 81 36.14 -27.88 39.21
N LYS A 82 35.58 -28.74 38.35
CA LYS A 82 35.97 -29.52 37.15
C LYS A 82 34.68 -30.30 36.80
N VAL A 83 34.36 -30.45 35.49
CA VAL A 83 33.98 -31.75 34.84
C VAL A 83 32.67 -32.42 35.36
N SER A 84 31.68 -32.87 34.58
CA SER A 84 31.53 -33.18 33.16
C SER A 84 30.08 -33.60 32.87
N SER A 85 29.74 -33.60 31.57
CA SER A 85 28.94 -34.63 30.84
C SER A 85 27.60 -35.10 31.47
N SER A 86 26.43 -34.66 30.99
CA SER A 86 25.66 -35.24 29.85
C SER A 86 24.97 -36.61 30.19
N PRO A 87 24.05 -37.12 29.36
CA PRO A 87 22.64 -36.72 29.23
C PRO A 87 21.69 -37.94 29.35
N CYS A 88 20.37 -37.76 29.58
CA CYS A 88 19.35 -38.75 29.16
C CYS A 88 17.94 -38.13 29.10
N LEU A 89 17.27 -38.41 27.98
CA LEU A 89 15.84 -38.21 27.65
C LEU A 89 14.97 -39.29 28.35
N PRO A 90 13.69 -39.51 27.99
CA PRO A 90 12.50 -38.64 27.95
C PRO A 90 11.31 -39.27 28.73
N GLY A 91 10.20 -38.55 28.95
CA GLY A 91 8.94 -39.23 29.28
C GLY A 91 7.80 -38.38 29.87
N ALA A 92 6.67 -38.44 29.17
CA ALA A 92 5.27 -38.32 29.63
C ALA A 92 4.71 -36.95 30.10
N ALA A 93 3.59 -36.59 29.45
CA ALA A 93 2.70 -35.44 29.66
C ALA A 93 1.71 -35.66 30.84
N PRO A 94 0.61 -34.87 31.03
CA PRO A 94 0.34 -33.43 30.90
C PRO A 94 -0.28 -32.82 32.20
N ASN A 95 -0.71 -31.55 32.11
CA ASN A 95 -1.66 -30.79 32.95
C ASN A 95 -1.11 -29.93 34.11
N LYS A 96 -1.24 -28.60 33.96
CA LYS A 96 -2.13 -27.73 34.78
C LYS A 96 -1.96 -26.25 34.34
N GLU A 97 -2.89 -25.75 33.53
CA GLU A 97 -3.18 -24.31 33.42
C GLU A 97 -4.52 -24.05 34.13
N GLN A 98 -4.43 -23.50 35.33
CA GLN A 98 -5.49 -22.73 35.98
C GLN A 98 -4.77 -21.66 36.80
N GLN A 99 -4.86 -20.40 36.37
CA GLN A 99 -4.92 -19.16 37.18
C GLN A 99 -4.57 -17.96 36.30
N ASN A 100 -5.59 -17.27 35.79
CA ASN A 100 -5.78 -15.82 35.95
C ASN A 100 -6.88 -15.29 35.00
N GLU A 101 -8.13 -15.57 35.36
CA GLU A 101 -9.26 -14.69 35.04
C GLU A 101 -9.87 -14.23 36.37
N GLN A 102 -9.36 -13.15 36.93
CA GLN A 102 -10.08 -12.39 37.95
C GLN A 102 -9.49 -10.98 38.09
N GLN A 103 -9.67 -10.19 37.04
CA GLN A 103 -9.61 -8.72 37.08
C GLN A 103 -10.27 -8.15 35.81
N SER A 104 -11.55 -8.48 35.56
CA SER A 104 -12.33 -7.81 34.49
C SER A 104 -13.85 -7.90 34.69
N SER A 105 -14.34 -7.78 35.93
CA SER A 105 -15.79 -7.78 36.20
C SER A 105 -16.34 -6.50 36.86
N ASP A 106 -15.51 -5.52 37.23
CA ASP A 106 -15.98 -4.34 37.98
C ASP A 106 -16.13 -3.03 37.19
N VAL A 107 -15.96 -3.06 35.86
CA VAL A 107 -16.20 -1.87 35.01
C VAL A 107 -17.49 -1.95 34.20
N LEU A 108 -18.15 -3.12 34.16
CA LEU A 108 -19.35 -3.33 33.35
C LEU A 108 -20.70 -3.14 34.10
N SER A 109 -20.68 -2.75 35.38
CA SER A 109 -21.89 -2.56 36.19
C SER A 109 -22.32 -1.08 36.36
N LYS A 110 -21.51 -0.11 35.91
CA LYS A 110 -21.81 1.33 36.03
C LYS A 110 -22.34 2.01 34.75
N GLN A 111 -22.28 1.38 33.58
CA GLN A 111 -22.82 1.96 32.33
C GLN A 111 -24.26 1.52 31.99
N LYS A 112 -24.84 0.56 32.70
CA LYS A 112 -26.22 0.07 32.45
C LYS A 112 -27.32 0.84 33.21
N LYS A 113 -26.96 1.88 33.98
CA LYS A 113 -27.90 2.67 34.82
C LYS A 113 -28.26 4.07 34.28
N MET A 114 -27.73 4.50 33.13
CA MET A 114 -28.09 5.80 32.49
C MET A 114 -28.93 5.67 31.21
N GLY A 115 -29.41 4.48 30.85
CA GLY A 115 -30.22 4.24 29.65
C GLY A 115 -31.74 4.25 29.85
N ASN A 116 -32.25 4.25 31.09
CA ASN A 116 -33.67 4.00 31.40
C ASN A 116 -34.44 5.20 31.98
N GLN A 117 -34.00 6.44 31.75
CA GLN A 117 -34.70 7.66 32.21
C GLN A 117 -35.22 8.61 31.12
N LEU A 118 -35.19 8.22 29.83
CA LEU A 118 -35.73 9.05 28.74
C LEU A 118 -36.80 8.34 27.88
N GLN A 119 -37.50 7.36 28.45
CA GLN A 119 -38.60 6.64 27.80
C GLN A 119 -39.89 6.60 28.64
N LYS A 120 -40.15 7.66 29.40
CA LYS A 120 -41.45 7.93 30.03
C LYS A 120 -41.79 9.41 29.90
N ARG A 121 -42.28 9.80 28.72
CA ARG A 121 -43.16 10.95 28.49
C ARG A 121 -43.51 10.96 27.00
N LEU A 122 -44.70 10.48 26.68
CA LEU A 122 -45.63 10.94 25.64
C LEU A 122 -46.69 9.84 25.47
N HIS A 123 -47.63 9.81 26.41
CA HIS A 123 -48.94 9.22 26.19
C HIS A 123 -49.95 10.37 26.03
N PHE A 124 -50.68 10.30 24.93
CA PHE A 124 -51.87 11.10 24.60
C PHE A 124 -52.97 10.96 25.65
N PRO A 125 -53.85 11.97 25.76
CA PRO A 125 -55.26 11.72 26.06
C PRO A 125 -56.18 12.20 24.91
N ASN A 126 -57.20 11.40 24.62
CA ASN A 126 -58.30 11.72 23.73
C ASN A 126 -59.51 12.27 24.52
N ASN A 127 -60.06 13.37 24.00
CA ASN A 127 -61.48 13.73 23.78
C ASN A 127 -62.48 14.21 24.85
N SER A 128 -63.28 15.17 24.35
CA SER A 128 -64.55 15.79 24.79
C SER A 128 -64.40 16.95 25.79
N SER A 129 -65.03 18.12 25.62
CA SER A 129 -66.28 18.47 24.95
C SER A 129 -66.40 19.99 24.69
N GLY A 130 -67.19 20.35 23.66
CA GLY A 130 -68.10 21.52 23.62
C GLY A 130 -67.55 22.96 23.64
N SER A 131 -67.65 23.66 22.51
CA SER A 131 -68.65 24.73 22.31
C SER A 131 -68.35 25.63 21.10
N THR A 132 -69.44 26.12 20.54
CA THR A 132 -69.69 26.79 19.28
C THR A 132 -69.24 28.27 19.29
N GLN A 133 -68.65 28.78 18.20
CA GLN A 133 -69.14 29.93 17.40
C GLN A 133 -68.05 30.67 16.58
N ASN A 134 -68.42 30.89 15.31
CA ASN A 134 -68.17 32.07 14.46
C ASN A 134 -66.79 32.42 13.87
N SER A 135 -66.66 32.03 12.59
CA SER A 135 -66.41 32.90 11.42
C SER A 135 -65.41 34.06 11.52
N LYS A 136 -64.37 34.01 10.67
CA LYS A 136 -64.21 34.99 9.58
C LYS A 136 -63.13 34.57 8.58
N ILE A 137 -63.55 34.66 7.33
CA ILE A 137 -62.85 34.44 6.07
C ILE A 137 -61.79 35.54 5.86
N LYS A 138 -60.59 35.17 5.42
CA LYS A 138 -59.86 35.91 4.38
C LYS A 138 -58.90 35.00 3.61
N LYS A 139 -59.31 34.63 2.39
CA LYS A 139 -58.47 34.16 1.29
C LYS A 139 -57.52 35.29 0.87
N GLN A 140 -56.26 34.94 0.55
CA GLN A 140 -55.60 35.21 -0.73
C GLN A 140 -54.09 34.97 -0.61
N GLN A 141 -53.60 33.89 -1.21
CA GLN A 141 -52.55 33.89 -2.23
C GLN A 141 -52.22 32.44 -2.57
N GLU A 142 -52.93 31.93 -3.58
CA GLU A 142 -52.51 30.78 -4.37
C GLU A 142 -51.28 31.22 -5.18
N GLY A 143 -50.11 30.76 -4.78
CA GLY A 143 -48.96 30.63 -5.66
C GLY A 143 -48.77 29.13 -5.90
N GLU A 144 -49.09 28.68 -7.10
CA GLU A 144 -48.80 27.33 -7.59
C GLU A 144 -47.30 27.04 -7.40
N VAL A 145 -46.97 26.23 -6.39
CA VAL A 145 -45.69 25.54 -6.35
C VAL A 145 -45.83 24.37 -7.31
N ASN A 146 -45.36 24.55 -8.54
CA ASN A 146 -45.10 23.47 -9.48
C ASN A 146 -44.14 22.48 -8.80
N ASN A 147 -44.71 21.46 -8.18
CA ASN A 147 -44.00 20.24 -7.83
C ASN A 147 -43.80 19.47 -9.13
N ASP A 148 -42.77 19.83 -9.89
CA ASP A 148 -42.19 18.94 -10.89
C ASP A 148 -41.62 17.73 -10.16
N ILE A 149 -42.47 16.73 -9.92
CA ILE A 149 -42.04 15.36 -9.70
C ILE A 149 -41.33 14.99 -11.00
N ARG A 150 -40.00 15.04 -11.00
CA ARG A 150 -39.19 14.44 -12.07
C ARG A 150 -39.56 12.97 -12.14
N LEU A 151 -40.47 12.64 -13.07
CA LEU A 151 -40.78 11.27 -13.43
C LEU A 151 -39.48 10.61 -13.90
N TYR A 152 -39.07 9.59 -13.15
CA TYR A 152 -37.97 8.69 -13.46
C TYR A 152 -38.05 8.24 -14.93
N ASN A 153 -36.95 8.38 -15.69
CA ASN A 153 -36.84 7.84 -17.05
C ASN A 153 -36.06 6.51 -16.99
N PRO A 154 -36.73 5.35 -17.05
CA PRO A 154 -36.09 4.04 -16.94
C PRO A 154 -35.08 3.76 -18.05
N GLN A 155 -35.19 4.44 -19.19
CA GLN A 155 -34.30 4.23 -20.32
C GLN A 155 -32.90 4.82 -20.03
N SER A 156 -32.85 5.98 -19.38
CA SER A 156 -31.57 6.64 -19.07
C SER A 156 -30.78 5.91 -17.98
N SER A 157 -31.47 5.24 -17.05
CA SER A 157 -30.83 4.42 -16.01
C SER A 157 -30.24 3.13 -16.60
N LEU A 158 -30.96 2.49 -17.53
CA LEU A 158 -30.48 1.32 -18.26
C LEU A 158 -29.20 1.65 -19.05
N ASP A 159 -29.17 2.79 -19.74
CA ASP A 159 -28.02 3.26 -20.51
C ASP A 159 -26.77 3.49 -19.65
N VAL A 160 -26.92 3.97 -18.41
CA VAL A 160 -25.80 4.12 -17.47
C VAL A 160 -25.26 2.75 -17.04
N LEU A 161 -26.15 1.83 -16.70
CA LEU A 161 -25.76 0.50 -16.24
C LEU A 161 -25.10 -0.31 -17.36
N GLU A 162 -25.53 -0.17 -18.62
CA GLU A 162 -24.90 -0.83 -19.76
C GLU A 162 -23.46 -0.37 -20.00
N ARG A 163 -23.16 0.92 -19.76
CA ARG A 163 -21.81 1.49 -19.87
C ARG A 163 -20.83 1.02 -18.78
N LEU A 164 -21.31 0.43 -17.69
CA LEU A 164 -20.43 -0.04 -16.61
C LEU A 164 -19.54 -1.20 -17.07
N PRO A 165 -18.26 -1.23 -16.65
CA PRO A 165 -17.33 -2.29 -17.03
C PRO A 165 -17.84 -3.69 -16.72
N ASN A 166 -17.48 -4.67 -17.56
CA ASN A 166 -17.88 -6.07 -17.40
C ASN A 166 -17.02 -6.82 -16.35
N THR A 167 -16.95 -6.29 -15.13
CA THR A 167 -16.21 -6.91 -14.01
C THR A 167 -17.19 -7.59 -13.05
N ILE A 168 -16.68 -8.53 -12.24
CA ILE A 168 -17.48 -9.21 -11.20
C ILE A 168 -18.16 -8.18 -10.29
N TYR A 169 -17.43 -7.15 -9.86
CA TYR A 169 -17.96 -6.07 -9.03
C TYR A 169 -19.17 -5.38 -9.65
N PHE A 170 -19.04 -4.90 -10.90
CA PHE A 170 -20.12 -4.16 -11.56
C PHE A 170 -21.28 -5.07 -11.97
N LYS A 171 -21.06 -6.36 -12.27
CA LYS A 171 -22.15 -7.33 -12.45
C LYS A 171 -23.00 -7.47 -11.19
N SER A 172 -22.35 -7.65 -10.04
CA SER A 172 -23.05 -7.73 -8.75
C SER A 172 -23.75 -6.42 -8.39
N LEU A 173 -23.17 -5.27 -8.74
CA LEU A 173 -23.79 -3.96 -8.56
C LEU A 173 -25.07 -3.83 -9.40
N LYS A 174 -25.03 -4.19 -10.69
CA LYS A 174 -26.20 -4.18 -11.59
C LYS A 174 -27.35 -5.01 -11.01
N LEU A 175 -27.05 -6.22 -10.52
CA LEU A 175 -28.07 -7.08 -9.89
C LEU A 175 -28.73 -6.41 -8.67
N LYS A 176 -27.96 -5.69 -7.85
CA LYS A 176 -28.49 -5.00 -6.68
C LYS A 176 -29.34 -3.78 -7.03
N ILE A 177 -28.93 -3.01 -8.03
CA ILE A 177 -29.72 -1.88 -8.52
C ILE A 177 -31.03 -2.39 -9.13
N ASN A 178 -30.98 -3.47 -9.91
CA ASN A 178 -32.17 -4.05 -10.54
C ASN A 178 -33.15 -4.69 -9.56
N HIS A 179 -32.71 -5.03 -8.34
CA HIS A 179 -33.62 -5.56 -7.30
C HIS A 179 -34.60 -4.49 -6.80
N ASP A 180 -34.20 -3.22 -6.76
CA ASP A 180 -35.08 -2.10 -6.39
C ASP A 180 -34.65 -0.81 -7.13
N PRO A 181 -34.97 -0.71 -8.43
CA PRO A 181 -34.47 0.35 -9.31
C PRO A 181 -35.07 1.72 -9.02
N ASN A 182 -36.20 1.77 -8.31
CA ASN A 182 -36.92 2.99 -7.94
C ASN A 182 -36.61 3.43 -6.51
N SER A 183 -35.68 2.77 -5.81
CA SER A 183 -35.23 3.26 -4.51
C SER A 183 -34.49 4.60 -4.69
N PRO A 184 -34.71 5.60 -3.82
CA PRO A 184 -33.99 6.87 -3.88
C PRO A 184 -32.46 6.71 -3.86
N LEU A 185 -31.97 5.64 -3.22
CA LEU A 185 -30.55 5.28 -3.22
C LEU A 185 -30.06 4.80 -4.59
N ALA A 186 -30.82 3.94 -5.27
CA ALA A 186 -30.47 3.47 -6.60
C ALA A 186 -30.44 4.63 -7.60
N GLU A 187 -31.44 5.51 -7.57
CA GLU A 187 -31.49 6.72 -8.41
C GLU A 187 -30.27 7.62 -8.18
N SER A 188 -29.97 7.93 -6.91
CA SER A 188 -28.80 8.72 -6.51
C SER A 188 -27.49 8.11 -7.00
N VAL A 189 -27.32 6.79 -6.85
CA VAL A 189 -26.12 6.08 -7.31
C VAL A 189 -26.01 6.12 -8.83
N ILE A 190 -27.10 5.90 -9.57
CA ILE A 190 -27.12 5.95 -11.04
C ILE A 190 -26.74 7.35 -11.53
N GLU A 191 -27.34 8.40 -10.95
CA GLU A 191 -27.03 9.81 -11.28
C GLU A 191 -25.53 10.11 -11.08
N LYS A 192 -24.96 9.67 -9.95
CA LYS A 192 -23.54 9.86 -9.64
C LYS A 192 -22.62 9.02 -10.52
N LEU A 193 -23.01 7.79 -10.90
CA LEU A 193 -22.22 6.95 -11.80
C LEU A 193 -22.15 7.52 -13.22
N ASP A 194 -23.23 8.14 -13.69
CA ASP A 194 -23.24 8.87 -14.97
C ASP A 194 -22.34 10.10 -14.92
N ALA A 195 -22.41 10.86 -13.83
CA ALA A 195 -21.49 11.97 -13.59
C ALA A 195 -20.01 11.52 -13.54
N PHE A 196 -19.72 10.41 -12.87
CA PHE A 196 -18.38 9.83 -12.77
C PHE A 196 -17.80 9.52 -14.16
N HIS A 197 -18.64 8.99 -15.07
CA HIS A 197 -18.28 8.76 -16.46
C HIS A 197 -18.03 10.06 -17.23
N LYS A 198 -18.96 11.03 -17.13
CA LYS A 198 -18.86 12.34 -17.81
C LYS A 198 -17.60 13.10 -17.39
N LEU A 199 -17.19 12.98 -16.13
CA LEU A 199 -15.96 13.55 -15.58
C LEU A 199 -14.69 12.72 -15.95
N LYS A 200 -14.84 11.66 -16.75
CA LYS A 200 -13.75 10.77 -17.20
C LYS A 200 -12.97 10.14 -16.04
N LEU A 201 -13.64 9.92 -14.90
CA LEU A 201 -13.03 9.23 -13.78
C LEU A 201 -13.02 7.71 -14.06
N PRO A 202 -11.92 7.01 -13.76
CA PRO A 202 -11.78 5.60 -14.10
C PRO A 202 -12.61 4.74 -13.15
N TYR A 203 -13.59 3.99 -13.66
CA TYR A 203 -14.39 3.05 -12.86
C TYR A 203 -13.55 2.00 -12.12
N THR A 204 -12.32 1.73 -12.58
CA THR A 204 -11.35 0.89 -11.88
C THR A 204 -11.02 1.43 -10.49
N PHE A 205 -11.11 2.74 -10.26
CA PHE A 205 -11.00 3.36 -8.94
C PHE A 205 -12.06 2.83 -7.99
N LEU A 206 -13.35 2.89 -8.38
CA LEU A 206 -14.46 2.43 -7.55
C LEU A 206 -14.32 0.93 -7.22
N SER A 207 -14.06 0.11 -8.23
CA SER A 207 -13.88 -1.33 -8.02
C SER A 207 -12.62 -1.68 -7.22
N SER A 208 -11.56 -0.85 -7.29
CA SER A 208 -10.34 -1.07 -6.50
C SER A 208 -10.53 -0.67 -5.03
N VAL A 209 -11.25 0.42 -4.77
CA VAL A 209 -11.49 0.91 -3.40
C VAL A 209 -12.47 0.00 -2.66
N LEU A 210 -13.56 -0.41 -3.32
CA LEU A 210 -14.61 -1.21 -2.71
C LEU A 210 -14.39 -2.73 -2.85
N GLN A 211 -13.55 -3.17 -3.79
CA GLN A 211 -13.28 -4.58 -4.07
C GLN A 211 -14.56 -5.43 -4.23
N GLN A 212 -14.86 -6.29 -3.25
CA GLN A 212 -16.06 -7.16 -3.22
C GLN A 212 -17.23 -6.52 -2.45
N CYS A 213 -17.03 -5.34 -1.86
CA CYS A 213 -18.07 -4.59 -1.16
C CYS A 213 -19.03 -3.96 -2.18
N THR A 214 -20.03 -4.74 -2.57
CA THR A 214 -21.07 -4.34 -3.52
C THR A 214 -22.25 -3.65 -2.81
N ASP A 215 -22.02 -3.12 -1.61
CA ASP A 215 -23.04 -2.41 -0.84
C ASP A 215 -23.34 -1.05 -1.49
N LEU A 216 -24.62 -0.80 -1.82
CA LEU A 216 -25.04 0.46 -2.44
C LEU A 216 -24.78 1.66 -1.52
N TYR A 217 -24.89 1.49 -0.21
CA TYR A 217 -24.58 2.57 0.74
C TYR A 217 -23.09 2.89 0.75
N ALA A 218 -22.22 1.88 0.72
CA ALA A 218 -20.77 2.09 0.64
C ALA A 218 -20.36 2.75 -0.69
N LEU A 219 -21.01 2.37 -1.80
CA LEU A 219 -20.78 3.02 -3.10
C LEU A 219 -21.28 4.47 -3.09
N ASP A 220 -22.49 4.74 -2.61
CA ASP A 220 -23.01 6.10 -2.52
C ASP A 220 -22.13 6.98 -1.63
N ALA A 221 -21.71 6.47 -0.48
CA ALA A 221 -20.76 7.14 0.40
C ALA A 221 -19.43 7.42 -0.30
N LEU A 222 -18.88 6.46 -1.05
CA LEU A 222 -17.66 6.69 -1.82
C LEU A 222 -17.86 7.78 -2.89
N LEU A 223 -18.97 7.72 -3.63
CA LEU A 223 -19.30 8.70 -4.66
C LEU A 223 -19.42 10.10 -4.04
N ASN A 224 -20.04 10.23 -2.86
CA ASN A 224 -20.12 11.48 -2.10
C ASN A 224 -18.75 12.01 -1.61
N LYS A 225 -17.73 11.14 -1.48
CA LYS A 225 -16.35 11.57 -1.21
C LYS A 225 -15.55 11.92 -2.46
N THR A 226 -16.06 11.59 -3.64
CA THR A 226 -15.40 11.89 -4.92
C THR A 226 -16.07 13.00 -5.72
N LEU A 227 -17.35 13.24 -5.47
CA LEU A 227 -18.19 14.16 -6.24
C LEU A 227 -18.88 15.15 -5.31
N ILE A 228 -19.09 16.36 -5.80
CA ILE A 228 -19.91 17.39 -5.18
C ILE A 228 -21.02 17.82 -6.15
N LYS A 229 -22.25 17.95 -5.65
CA LYS A 229 -23.39 18.43 -6.45
C LYS A 229 -23.33 19.95 -6.54
N CYS A 230 -23.33 20.48 -7.76
CA CYS A 230 -23.30 21.90 -8.04
C CYS A 230 -24.70 22.51 -7.93
N ALA A 231 -24.78 23.81 -7.66
CA ALA A 231 -26.06 24.55 -7.67
C ALA A 231 -26.79 24.47 -9.02
N SER A 232 -26.06 24.28 -10.12
CA SER A 232 -26.60 24.05 -11.46
C SER A 232 -27.25 22.67 -11.66
N GLY A 233 -27.25 21.80 -10.64
CA GLY A 233 -27.79 20.45 -10.70
C GLY A 233 -26.84 19.38 -11.25
N GLY A 234 -25.68 19.76 -11.79
CA GLY A 234 -24.62 18.83 -12.21
C GLY A 234 -23.70 18.40 -11.08
N TYR A 235 -22.69 17.59 -11.40
CA TYR A 235 -21.63 17.19 -10.45
C TYR A 235 -20.25 17.67 -10.90
N ALA A 236 -19.42 18.01 -9.93
CA ALA A 236 -17.99 18.24 -10.10
C ALA A 236 -17.19 17.27 -9.23
N ILE A 237 -15.89 17.17 -9.47
CA ILE A 237 -14.97 16.45 -8.58
C ILE A 237 -14.92 17.20 -7.25
N GLU A 238 -14.97 16.47 -6.14
CA GLU A 238 -14.84 17.03 -4.79
C GLU A 238 -13.53 17.82 -4.66
N SER A 239 -13.58 19.00 -4.03
CA SER A 239 -12.50 20.00 -4.12
C SER A 239 -11.17 19.52 -3.52
N LYS A 240 -11.20 18.76 -2.42
CA LYS A 240 -9.99 18.16 -1.83
C LYS A 240 -9.41 17.09 -2.73
N LEU A 241 -10.27 16.24 -3.32
CA LEU A 241 -9.81 15.26 -4.30
C LEU A 241 -9.20 15.97 -5.53
N GLN A 242 -9.84 17.01 -6.06
CA GLN A 242 -9.31 17.79 -7.18
C GLN A 242 -7.94 18.40 -6.84
N HIS A 243 -7.76 18.93 -5.64
CA HIS A 243 -6.47 19.45 -5.17
C HIS A 243 -5.39 18.35 -5.15
N ILE A 244 -5.71 17.14 -4.66
CA ILE A 244 -4.80 15.99 -4.69
C ILE A 244 -4.39 15.62 -6.13
N LEU A 245 -5.36 15.57 -7.06
CA LEU A 245 -5.09 15.28 -8.47
C LEU A 245 -4.19 16.34 -9.13
N ASN A 246 -4.43 17.62 -8.83
CA ASN A 246 -3.60 18.74 -9.32
C ASN A 246 -2.15 18.67 -8.81
N ASN A 247 -1.93 18.03 -7.65
CA ASN A 247 -0.61 17.76 -7.09
C ASN A 247 0.05 16.48 -7.66
N ASN A 248 -0.41 15.97 -8.81
CA ASN A 248 0.09 14.78 -9.50
C ASN A 248 -0.01 13.48 -8.69
N ILE A 249 -0.92 13.42 -7.72
CA ILE A 249 -1.27 12.19 -7.02
C ILE A 249 -2.41 11.52 -7.79
N LYS A 250 -2.17 10.30 -8.28
CA LYS A 250 -3.15 9.60 -9.13
C LYS A 250 -4.20 8.91 -8.28
N LEU A 251 -5.41 8.75 -8.82
CA LEU A 251 -6.47 7.94 -8.21
C LEU A 251 -6.02 6.50 -7.91
N SER A 252 -5.14 5.93 -8.75
CA SER A 252 -4.54 4.60 -8.50
C SER A 252 -3.65 4.57 -7.26
N ASN A 253 -3.01 5.69 -6.89
CA ASN A 253 -2.27 5.76 -5.64
C ASN A 253 -3.23 5.73 -4.46
N LEU A 254 -4.31 6.52 -4.51
CA LEU A 254 -5.32 6.55 -3.45
C LEU A 254 -6.02 5.19 -3.30
N SER A 255 -6.43 4.57 -4.41
CA SER A 255 -7.11 3.28 -4.38
C SER A 255 -6.19 2.17 -3.85
N SER A 256 -4.89 2.20 -4.19
CA SER A 256 -3.89 1.29 -3.62
C SER A 256 -3.77 1.47 -2.11
N MET A 257 -3.77 2.70 -1.61
CA MET A 257 -3.64 2.98 -0.17
C MET A 257 -4.83 2.45 0.63
N VAL A 258 -6.05 2.69 0.17
CA VAL A 258 -7.29 2.31 0.90
C VAL A 258 -7.80 0.91 0.54
N ASN A 259 -7.03 0.19 -0.28
CA ASN A 259 -7.36 -1.15 -0.73
C ASN A 259 -7.61 -2.08 0.46
N GLY A 260 -8.75 -2.77 0.48
CA GLY A 260 -9.14 -3.71 1.54
C GLY A 260 -9.89 -3.08 2.73
N ALA A 261 -10.21 -1.79 2.68
CA ALA A 261 -10.99 -1.11 3.73
C ALA A 261 -12.49 -1.48 3.75
N GLY A 262 -12.99 -2.12 2.67
CA GLY A 262 -14.38 -2.59 2.59
C GLY A 262 -15.39 -1.46 2.77
N ARG A 263 -16.35 -1.62 3.69
CA ARG A 263 -17.38 -0.60 3.98
C ARG A 263 -16.81 0.69 4.56
N ALA A 264 -15.62 0.65 5.17
CA ALA A 264 -14.95 1.82 5.73
C ALA A 264 -14.08 2.56 4.70
N ALA A 265 -14.05 2.08 3.45
CA ALA A 265 -13.23 2.69 2.40
C ALA A 265 -13.55 4.17 2.11
N PRO A 266 -14.82 4.62 2.09
CA PRO A 266 -15.15 6.04 1.91
C PRO A 266 -14.51 6.93 2.99
N GLN A 267 -14.66 6.56 4.27
CA GLN A 267 -14.09 7.31 5.38
C GLN A 267 -12.56 7.24 5.36
N THR A 268 -12.00 6.05 5.09
CA THR A 268 -10.55 5.87 5.00
C THR A 268 -9.95 6.74 3.88
N LEU A 269 -10.60 6.83 2.72
CA LEU A 269 -10.19 7.68 1.61
C LEU A 269 -10.16 9.16 2.01
N GLU A 270 -11.21 9.64 2.66
CA GLU A 270 -11.28 11.01 3.15
C GLU A 270 -10.14 11.31 4.14
N ILE A 271 -9.86 10.40 5.08
CA ILE A 271 -8.76 10.58 6.04
C ILE A 271 -7.40 10.57 5.31
N VAL A 272 -7.18 9.69 4.33
CA VAL A 272 -5.96 9.69 3.51
C VAL A 272 -5.80 11.01 2.74
N ILE A 273 -6.86 11.51 2.10
CA ILE A 273 -6.85 12.79 1.39
C ILE A 273 -6.51 13.93 2.34
N ASN A 274 -7.19 14.03 3.48
CA ASN A 274 -6.89 15.03 4.51
C ASN A 274 -5.43 14.93 4.97
N LYS A 275 -4.92 13.70 5.20
CA LYS A 275 -3.54 13.47 5.60
C LYS A 275 -2.53 13.98 4.58
N LEU A 276 -2.80 13.76 3.29
CA LEU A 276 -1.96 14.20 2.18
C LEU A 276 -2.01 15.72 1.94
N MET A 277 -3.00 16.42 2.51
CA MET A 277 -3.09 17.89 2.45
C MET A 277 -2.55 18.58 3.70
N GLU A 278 -2.24 17.85 4.77
CA GLU A 278 -1.60 18.44 5.95
C GLU A 278 -0.27 19.07 5.57
N GLU A 279 -0.04 20.33 5.97
CA GLU A 279 1.17 21.09 5.65
C GLU A 279 2.45 20.34 6.01
N ARG A 280 2.51 19.76 7.22
CA ARG A 280 3.65 18.95 7.66
C ARG A 280 3.87 17.70 6.80
N THR A 281 2.80 17.09 6.29
CA THR A 281 2.91 15.95 5.38
C THR A 281 3.45 16.40 4.03
N LEU A 282 2.93 17.50 3.48
CA LEU A 282 3.41 18.09 2.22
C LEU A 282 4.90 18.46 2.29
N GLN A 283 5.36 19.08 3.37
CA GLN A 283 6.77 19.40 3.58
C GLN A 283 7.65 18.15 3.56
N LYS A 284 7.25 17.08 4.27
CA LYS A 284 7.97 15.80 4.27
C LYS A 284 7.96 15.16 2.89
N LEU A 285 6.83 15.15 2.20
CA LEU A 285 6.72 14.63 0.84
C LEU A 285 7.63 15.37 -0.14
N GLN A 286 7.79 16.70 0.01
CA GLN A 286 8.71 17.48 -0.81
C GLN A 286 10.17 17.08 -0.56
N ILE A 287 10.57 16.87 0.69
CA ILE A 287 11.91 16.37 1.03
C ILE A 287 12.12 14.97 0.43
N LEU A 288 11.16 14.06 0.62
CA LEU A 288 11.19 12.71 0.05
C LEU A 288 11.27 12.73 -1.47
N LYS A 289 10.53 13.63 -2.13
CA LYS A 289 10.56 13.82 -3.59
C LYS A 289 11.95 14.24 -4.08
N ASN A 290 12.62 15.15 -3.37
CA ASN A 290 14.00 15.55 -3.69
C ASN A 290 15.00 14.37 -3.58
N LEU A 291 14.67 13.35 -2.77
CA LEU A 291 15.44 12.10 -2.66
C LEU A 291 15.03 11.04 -3.69
N GLY A 292 14.07 11.34 -4.58
CA GLY A 292 13.55 10.43 -5.59
C GLY A 292 12.45 9.50 -5.08
N ILE A 293 11.88 9.76 -3.91
CA ILE A 293 10.80 8.97 -3.31
C ILE A 293 9.47 9.61 -3.69
N THR A 294 8.63 8.86 -4.38
CA THR A 294 7.35 9.35 -4.91
C THR A 294 6.16 8.82 -4.12
N ILE A 295 4.99 9.46 -4.29
CA ILE A 295 3.72 8.94 -3.78
C ILE A 295 3.41 7.54 -4.31
N SER A 296 3.87 7.20 -5.52
CA SER A 296 3.70 5.84 -6.04
C SER A 296 4.46 4.81 -5.20
N ASN A 297 5.70 5.11 -4.79
CA ASN A 297 6.46 4.26 -3.88
C ASN A 297 5.75 4.13 -2.52
N LEU A 298 5.25 5.22 -1.95
CA LEU A 298 4.53 5.18 -0.68
C LEU A 298 3.24 4.37 -0.79
N SER A 299 2.46 4.58 -1.86
CA SER A 299 1.20 3.88 -2.10
C SER A 299 1.36 2.37 -2.28
N SER A 300 2.47 1.92 -2.86
CA SER A 300 2.76 0.48 -2.99
C SER A 300 3.12 -0.14 -1.64
N MET A 301 3.94 0.55 -0.83
CA MET A 301 4.32 0.07 0.49
C MET A 301 3.11 -0.13 1.41
N VAL A 302 2.21 0.85 1.44
CA VAL A 302 1.02 0.82 2.32
C VAL A 302 -0.17 0.09 1.72
N ASN A 303 -0.05 -0.46 0.50
CA ASN A 303 -1.08 -1.29 -0.09
C ASN A 303 -1.40 -2.47 0.85
N GLY A 304 -2.69 -2.72 1.08
CA GLY A 304 -3.16 -3.72 2.04
C GLY A 304 -3.21 -3.26 3.49
N SER A 305 -3.05 -1.96 3.76
CA SER A 305 -3.28 -1.40 5.10
C SER A 305 -4.76 -1.28 5.48
N ALA A 306 -5.68 -1.37 4.51
CA ALA A 306 -7.12 -1.22 4.73
C ALA A 306 -7.42 0.04 5.56
N ASN A 307 -8.20 -0.07 6.62
CA ASN A 307 -8.63 1.05 7.47
C ASN A 307 -7.47 1.75 8.20
N ALA A 308 -6.30 1.11 8.30
CA ALA A 308 -5.10 1.67 8.93
C ALA A 308 -4.18 2.39 7.94
N ALA A 309 -4.64 2.62 6.70
CA ALA A 309 -3.87 3.29 5.66
C ALA A 309 -3.35 4.69 6.07
N PRO A 310 -4.16 5.59 6.67
CA PRO A 310 -3.66 6.91 7.08
C PRO A 310 -2.52 6.84 8.09
N GLN A 311 -2.66 5.98 9.10
CA GLN A 311 -1.66 5.80 10.16
C GLN A 311 -0.40 5.13 9.60
N THR A 312 -0.56 4.14 8.72
CA THR A 312 0.56 3.45 8.08
C THR A 312 1.34 4.40 7.17
N LEU A 313 0.64 5.20 6.35
CA LEU A 313 1.26 6.22 5.50
C LEU A 313 2.11 7.19 6.33
N ALA A 314 1.56 7.72 7.43
CA ALA A 314 2.29 8.60 8.33
C ALA A 314 3.53 7.92 8.92
N ARG A 315 3.42 6.65 9.34
CA ARG A 315 4.53 5.88 9.89
C ARG A 315 5.62 5.58 8.85
N VAL A 316 5.25 5.29 7.59
CA VAL A 316 6.24 5.09 6.51
C VAL A 316 6.96 6.40 6.20
N ILE A 317 6.23 7.51 6.07
CA ILE A 317 6.82 8.84 5.85
C ILE A 317 7.79 9.18 6.99
N ASN A 318 7.36 9.04 8.24
CA ASN A 318 8.23 9.29 9.39
C ASN A 318 9.46 8.39 9.39
N LYS A 319 9.30 7.09 9.09
CA LYS A 319 10.42 6.15 9.03
C LYS A 319 11.46 6.55 7.98
N LEU A 320 11.01 7.02 6.82
CA LEU A 320 11.88 7.51 5.74
C LEU A 320 12.57 8.84 6.08
N MET A 321 11.98 9.64 6.98
CA MET A 321 12.54 10.91 7.44
C MET A 321 13.52 10.75 8.61
N GLU A 322 13.61 9.57 9.23
CA GLU A 322 14.63 9.30 10.25
C GLU A 322 16.04 9.44 9.66
N GLU A 323 16.91 10.16 10.37
CA GLU A 323 18.28 10.44 9.91
C GLU A 323 19.05 9.17 9.55
N GLN A 324 18.97 8.13 10.39
CA GLN A 324 19.63 6.85 10.13
C GLN A 324 19.08 6.16 8.87
N THR A 325 17.78 6.28 8.60
CA THR A 325 17.17 5.72 7.38
C THR A 325 17.65 6.49 6.16
N LEU A 326 17.70 7.81 6.21
CA LEU A 326 18.20 8.66 5.13
C LEU A 326 19.66 8.35 4.79
N GLN A 327 20.52 8.22 5.80
CA GLN A 327 21.93 7.85 5.61
C GLN A 327 22.06 6.48 4.93
N LYS A 328 21.32 5.46 5.41
CA LYS A 328 21.33 4.13 4.79
C LYS A 328 20.81 4.15 3.35
N LEU A 329 19.73 4.91 3.07
CA LEU A 329 19.22 5.06 1.71
C LEU A 329 20.22 5.73 0.78
N GLN A 330 21.01 6.70 1.26
CA GLN A 330 22.06 7.32 0.48
C GLN A 330 23.19 6.33 0.15
N ILE A 331 23.60 5.49 1.12
CA ILE A 331 24.58 4.43 0.89
C ILE A 331 24.04 3.42 -0.14
N LEU A 332 22.82 2.94 0.06
CA LEU A 332 22.15 2.01 -0.86
C LEU A 332 22.04 2.60 -2.28
N LYS A 333 21.72 3.89 -2.41
CA LYS A 333 21.67 4.60 -3.68
C LYS A 333 23.03 4.61 -4.38
N ASN A 334 24.11 4.85 -3.64
CA ASN A 334 25.48 4.79 -4.18
C ASN A 334 25.86 3.38 -4.66
N LEU A 335 25.26 2.34 -4.07
CA LEU A 335 25.39 0.94 -4.49
C LEU A 335 24.45 0.57 -5.66
N GLY A 336 23.69 1.52 -6.19
CA GLY A 336 22.72 1.31 -7.28
C GLY A 336 21.37 0.74 -6.83
N ILE A 337 21.10 0.72 -5.52
CA ILE A 337 19.84 0.26 -4.94
C ILE A 337 18.92 1.46 -4.75
N THR A 338 17.82 1.50 -5.49
CA THR A 338 16.88 2.64 -5.49
C THR A 338 15.68 2.40 -4.58
N ILE A 339 14.97 3.47 -4.24
CA ILE A 339 13.69 3.35 -3.53
C ILE A 339 12.65 2.55 -4.34
N SER A 340 12.71 2.59 -5.67
CA SER A 340 11.83 1.77 -6.52
C SER A 340 12.06 0.29 -6.26
N ASN A 341 13.33 -0.15 -6.15
CA ASN A 341 13.65 -1.53 -5.77
C ASN A 341 13.10 -1.87 -4.39
N LEU A 342 13.31 -1.00 -3.39
CA LEU A 342 12.82 -1.27 -2.03
C LEU A 342 11.29 -1.32 -1.98
N SER A 343 10.62 -0.36 -2.59
CA SER A 343 9.16 -0.23 -2.64
C SER A 343 8.47 -1.37 -3.39
N SER A 344 9.13 -1.96 -4.39
CA SER A 344 8.60 -3.13 -5.10
C SER A 344 8.70 -4.38 -4.21
N MET A 345 9.82 -4.58 -3.51
CA MET A 345 9.99 -5.72 -2.60
C MET A 345 8.95 -5.70 -1.47
N VAL A 346 8.77 -4.53 -0.84
CA VAL A 346 7.83 -4.36 0.29
C VAL A 346 6.40 -3.99 -0.14
N ASN A 347 6.11 -4.04 -1.44
CA ASN A 347 4.76 -3.82 -1.95
C ASN A 347 3.80 -4.82 -1.29
N GLY A 348 2.66 -4.34 -0.80
CA GLY A 348 1.67 -5.17 -0.11
C GLY A 348 2.03 -5.51 1.34
N SER A 349 2.98 -4.81 1.96
CA SER A 349 3.27 -4.95 3.40
C SER A 349 2.16 -4.41 4.29
N GLY A 350 1.32 -3.50 3.77
CA GLY A 350 0.24 -2.87 4.51
C GLY A 350 0.74 -2.30 5.85
N ASN A 351 0.07 -2.67 6.95
CA ASN A 351 0.33 -2.13 8.29
C ASN A 351 1.76 -2.33 8.82
N ALA A 352 2.47 -3.32 8.29
CA ALA A 352 3.85 -3.63 8.64
C ALA A 352 4.88 -3.00 7.69
N ALA A 353 4.46 -2.11 6.78
CA ALA A 353 5.35 -1.46 5.82
C ALA A 353 6.53 -0.72 6.47
N PRO A 354 6.37 0.09 7.54
CA PRO A 354 7.51 0.77 8.17
C PRO A 354 8.56 -0.21 8.71
N GLN A 355 8.12 -1.27 9.39
CA GLN A 355 9.01 -2.29 9.92
C GLN A 355 9.66 -3.13 8.82
N THR A 356 8.89 -3.51 7.80
CA THR A 356 9.39 -4.33 6.70
C THR A 356 10.42 -3.57 5.88
N LEU A 357 10.16 -2.30 5.57
CA LEU A 357 11.12 -1.42 4.90
C LEU A 357 12.43 -1.33 5.69
N ALA A 358 12.36 -1.08 7.00
CA ALA A 358 13.53 -1.03 7.86
C ALA A 358 14.33 -2.34 7.86
N ARG A 359 13.63 -3.48 7.89
CA ARG A 359 14.26 -4.81 7.84
C ARG A 359 14.91 -5.09 6.48
N VAL A 360 14.31 -4.69 5.37
CA VAL A 360 14.92 -4.83 4.04
C VAL A 360 16.16 -3.95 3.93
N ILE A 361 16.08 -2.68 4.37
CA ILE A 361 17.22 -1.76 4.39
C ILE A 361 18.36 -2.34 5.23
N ASN A 362 18.07 -2.77 6.46
CA ASN A 362 19.07 -3.37 7.34
C ASN A 362 19.68 -4.64 6.71
N LYS A 363 18.85 -5.50 6.10
CA LYS A 363 19.31 -6.71 5.44
C LYS A 363 20.31 -6.42 4.32
N LEU A 364 20.04 -5.39 3.52
CA LEU A 364 20.92 -4.94 2.43
C LEU A 364 22.19 -4.27 2.92
N MET A 365 22.21 -3.77 4.16
CA MET A 365 23.38 -3.16 4.80
C MET A 365 24.24 -4.16 5.57
N GLU A 366 23.79 -5.41 5.73
CA GLU A 366 24.62 -6.46 6.32
C GLU A 366 25.84 -6.74 5.42
N GLU A 367 27.04 -6.78 6.00
CA GLU A 367 28.30 -7.03 5.30
C GLU A 367 28.24 -8.29 4.41
N LYS A 368 27.82 -9.41 4.98
CA LYS A 368 27.64 -10.68 4.25
C LYS A 368 26.65 -10.57 3.08
N THR A 369 25.64 -9.71 3.18
CA THR A 369 24.70 -9.48 2.07
C THR A 369 25.36 -8.64 0.99
N LEU A 370 26.12 -7.59 1.37
CA LEU A 370 26.87 -6.76 0.44
C LEU A 370 27.92 -7.55 -0.35
N GLU A 371 28.68 -8.42 0.32
CA GLU A 371 29.64 -9.33 -0.32
C GLU A 371 28.96 -10.20 -1.39
N LYS A 372 27.85 -10.84 -1.03
CA LYS A 372 27.08 -11.66 -1.98
C LYS A 372 26.54 -10.84 -3.14
N LEU A 373 26.04 -9.64 -2.89
CA LEU A 373 25.56 -8.75 -3.94
C LEU A 373 26.70 -8.33 -4.88
N GLN A 374 27.92 -8.13 -4.37
CA GLN A 374 29.08 -7.82 -5.19
C GLN A 374 29.49 -9.01 -6.06
N ILE A 375 29.48 -10.24 -5.52
CA ILE A 375 29.72 -11.46 -6.31
C ILE A 375 28.66 -11.62 -7.39
N LEU A 376 27.38 -11.51 -7.02
CA LEU A 376 26.26 -11.58 -7.97
C LEU A 376 26.37 -10.51 -9.06
N LYS A 377 26.77 -9.28 -8.71
CA LYS A 377 27.00 -8.20 -9.68
C LYS A 377 28.11 -8.55 -10.67
N ASN A 378 29.21 -9.16 -10.22
CA ASN A 378 30.28 -9.62 -11.12
C ASN A 378 29.81 -10.74 -12.07
N LEU A 379 28.80 -11.50 -11.66
CA LEU A 379 28.13 -12.51 -12.51
C LEU A 379 27.04 -11.90 -13.43
N GLY A 380 26.87 -10.58 -13.43
CA GLY A 380 25.86 -9.88 -14.22
C GLY A 380 24.46 -9.86 -13.60
N ILE A 381 24.31 -10.26 -12.34
CA ILE A 381 23.05 -10.28 -11.60
C ILE A 381 22.92 -8.99 -10.80
N THR A 382 21.93 -8.16 -11.14
CA THR A 382 21.74 -6.84 -10.55
C THR A 382 20.66 -6.83 -9.46
N ILE A 383 20.65 -5.78 -8.63
CA ILE A 383 19.55 -5.56 -7.68
C ILE A 383 18.19 -5.38 -8.38
N SER A 384 18.18 -4.87 -9.62
CA SER A 384 16.95 -4.79 -10.42
C SER A 384 16.40 -6.17 -10.74
N ASN A 385 17.27 -7.14 -11.07
CA ASN A 385 16.83 -8.53 -11.24
C ASN A 385 16.25 -9.07 -9.93
N LEU A 386 16.98 -8.95 -8.81
CA LEU A 386 16.55 -9.46 -7.50
C LEU A 386 15.23 -8.83 -7.04
N SER A 387 15.11 -7.51 -7.12
CA SER A 387 13.91 -6.75 -6.73
C SER A 387 12.70 -7.04 -7.61
N SER A 388 12.91 -7.36 -8.89
CA SER A 388 11.85 -7.83 -9.80
C SER A 388 11.33 -9.19 -9.38
N MET A 389 12.22 -10.15 -9.11
CA MET A 389 11.84 -11.50 -8.66
C MET A 389 11.04 -11.43 -7.35
N VAL A 390 11.55 -10.68 -6.37
CA VAL A 390 10.94 -10.59 -5.03
C VAL A 390 9.90 -9.48 -4.89
N SER A 391 9.51 -8.84 -5.99
CA SER A 391 8.45 -7.82 -6.01
C SER A 391 7.14 -8.39 -5.47
N GLY A 392 6.46 -7.66 -4.58
CA GLY A 392 5.22 -8.12 -3.95
C GLY A 392 5.41 -9.14 -2.82
N SER A 393 6.63 -9.31 -2.30
CA SER A 393 6.86 -10.17 -1.12
C SER A 393 6.23 -9.59 0.16
N GLY A 394 5.98 -8.28 0.18
CA GLY A 394 5.42 -7.57 1.34
C GLY A 394 6.23 -7.89 2.60
N ASN A 395 5.56 -8.32 3.66
CA ASN A 395 6.16 -8.59 4.97
C ASN A 395 7.27 -9.66 4.99
N ALA A 396 7.33 -10.51 3.96
CA ALA A 396 8.37 -11.53 3.83
C ALA A 396 9.58 -11.06 3.02
N ALA A 397 9.59 -9.82 2.51
CA ALA A 397 10.64 -9.30 1.64
C ALA A 397 12.07 -9.52 2.15
N PRO A 398 12.41 -9.26 3.43
CA PRO A 398 13.77 -9.50 3.92
C PRO A 398 14.19 -10.97 3.80
N GLN A 399 13.30 -11.90 4.15
CA GLN A 399 13.57 -13.33 4.11
C GLN A 399 13.59 -13.87 2.68
N THR A 400 12.63 -13.43 1.85
CA THR A 400 12.56 -13.83 0.44
C THR A 400 13.78 -13.35 -0.33
N LEU A 401 14.21 -12.09 -0.13
CA LEU A 401 15.44 -11.56 -0.72
C LEU A 401 16.66 -12.41 -0.33
N ALA A 402 16.82 -12.70 0.97
CA ALA A 402 17.93 -13.52 1.45
C ALA A 402 17.92 -14.93 0.83
N ARG A 403 16.74 -15.54 0.69
CA ARG A 403 16.59 -16.86 0.06
C ARG A 403 16.93 -16.85 -1.43
N VAL A 404 16.49 -15.83 -2.17
CA VAL A 404 16.86 -15.68 -3.60
C VAL A 404 18.36 -15.47 -3.75
N ILE A 405 18.97 -14.60 -2.94
CA ILE A 405 20.43 -14.37 -2.96
C ILE A 405 21.16 -15.68 -2.66
N ASN A 406 20.78 -16.40 -1.60
CA ASN A 406 21.43 -17.66 -1.25
C ASN A 406 21.27 -18.71 -2.36
N LYS A 407 20.07 -18.80 -2.97
CA LYS A 407 19.80 -19.74 -4.07
C LYS A 407 20.70 -19.50 -5.27
N LEU A 408 20.92 -18.23 -5.63
CA LEU A 408 21.80 -17.83 -6.71
C LEU A 408 23.29 -18.03 -6.41
N MET A 409 23.65 -18.17 -5.13
CA MET A 409 25.02 -18.47 -4.69
C MET A 409 25.30 -19.97 -4.56
N GLU A 410 24.30 -20.83 -4.73
CA GLU A 410 24.50 -22.29 -4.75
C GLU A 410 25.29 -22.68 -6.00
N GLU A 411 26.33 -23.50 -5.83
CA GLU A 411 27.20 -23.97 -6.91
C GLU A 411 26.41 -24.60 -8.07
N LYS A 412 25.49 -25.53 -7.75
CA LYS A 412 24.60 -26.15 -8.74
C LYS A 412 23.73 -25.15 -9.49
N THR A 413 23.34 -24.05 -8.85
CA THR A 413 22.57 -22.98 -9.52
C THR A 413 23.47 -22.21 -10.47
N LEU A 414 24.70 -21.88 -10.06
CA LEU A 414 25.68 -21.18 -10.88
C LEU A 414 26.06 -21.97 -12.13
N GLU A 415 26.29 -23.29 -11.99
CA GLU A 415 26.56 -24.19 -13.14
C GLU A 415 25.41 -24.16 -14.14
N LYS A 416 24.17 -24.30 -13.66
CA LYS A 416 22.97 -24.24 -14.51
C LYS A 416 22.81 -22.88 -15.18
N LEU A 417 23.08 -21.78 -14.47
CA LEU A 417 23.05 -20.44 -15.06
C LEU A 417 24.10 -20.28 -16.15
N GLN A 418 25.28 -20.87 -16.00
CA GLN A 418 26.31 -20.85 -17.04
C GLN A 418 25.90 -21.64 -18.28
N ILE A 419 25.27 -22.81 -18.11
CA ILE A 419 24.69 -23.58 -19.22
C ILE A 419 23.64 -22.75 -19.96
N LEU A 420 22.70 -22.13 -19.23
CA LEU A 420 21.65 -21.28 -19.80
C LEU A 420 22.23 -20.06 -20.52
N LYS A 421 23.26 -19.42 -19.94
CA LYS A 421 23.97 -18.30 -20.57
C LYS A 421 24.61 -18.71 -21.88
N ASN A 422 25.22 -19.90 -21.96
CA ASN A 422 25.76 -20.43 -23.20
C ASN A 422 24.68 -20.68 -24.26
N LEU A 423 23.41 -20.81 -23.86
CA LEU A 423 22.26 -20.90 -24.76
C LEU A 423 21.60 -19.54 -25.07
N GLY A 424 22.19 -18.43 -24.63
CA GLY A 424 21.64 -17.10 -24.81
C GLY A 424 20.53 -16.73 -23.82
N ILE A 425 20.23 -17.59 -22.84
CA ILE A 425 19.25 -17.31 -21.79
C ILE A 425 19.97 -16.62 -20.62
N THR A 426 19.67 -15.34 -20.42
CA THR A 426 20.32 -14.50 -19.41
C THR A 426 19.55 -14.46 -18.09
N ILE A 427 20.19 -13.98 -17.02
CA ILE A 427 19.50 -13.71 -15.75
C ILE A 427 18.35 -12.70 -15.92
N SER A 428 18.45 -11.77 -16.87
CA SER A 428 17.37 -10.83 -17.16
C SER A 428 16.13 -11.56 -17.67
N ASN A 429 16.29 -12.54 -18.57
CA ASN A 429 15.19 -13.39 -19.03
C ASN A 429 14.56 -14.16 -17.86
N LEU A 430 15.39 -14.81 -17.03
CA LEU A 430 14.91 -15.57 -15.88
C LEU A 430 14.19 -14.67 -14.86
N SER A 431 14.74 -13.50 -14.56
CA SER A 431 14.14 -12.52 -13.65
C SER A 431 12.81 -12.00 -14.17
N SER A 432 12.64 -11.88 -15.49
CA SER A 432 11.37 -11.52 -16.11
C SER A 432 10.35 -12.65 -15.99
N MET A 433 10.76 -13.91 -16.16
CA MET A 433 9.87 -15.08 -16.04
C MET A 433 9.34 -15.28 -14.62
N VAL A 434 10.11 -14.89 -13.60
CA VAL A 434 9.71 -15.02 -12.19
C VAL A 434 9.42 -13.68 -11.51
N SER A 435 9.27 -12.61 -12.31
CA SER A 435 8.94 -11.29 -11.80
C SER A 435 7.58 -11.30 -11.08
N GLY A 436 7.48 -10.62 -9.94
CA GLY A 436 6.21 -10.50 -9.20
C GLY A 436 5.75 -11.78 -8.51
N THR A 437 6.56 -12.84 -8.49
CA THR A 437 6.25 -14.08 -7.74
C THR A 437 6.33 -13.87 -6.22
N GLY A 438 6.93 -12.75 -5.78
CA GLY A 438 6.95 -12.30 -4.40
C GLY A 438 7.52 -13.37 -3.48
N LYS A 439 6.73 -13.79 -2.49
CA LYS A 439 7.16 -14.77 -1.48
C LYS A 439 7.59 -16.13 -2.06
N LYS A 440 7.13 -16.46 -3.27
CA LYS A 440 7.43 -17.72 -3.99
C LYS A 440 8.66 -17.60 -4.90
N ALA A 441 9.33 -16.45 -4.95
CA ALA A 441 10.44 -16.20 -5.85
C ALA A 441 11.57 -17.24 -5.80
N PRO A 442 12.04 -17.71 -4.61
CA PRO A 442 13.06 -18.76 -4.56
C PRO A 442 12.62 -20.05 -5.27
N GLN A 443 11.38 -20.50 -5.02
CA GLN A 443 10.84 -21.72 -5.61
C GLN A 443 10.55 -21.55 -7.11
N ALA A 444 10.03 -20.39 -7.50
CA ALA A 444 9.76 -20.09 -8.90
C ALA A 444 11.06 -20.04 -9.72
N LEU A 445 12.10 -19.39 -9.20
CA LEU A 445 13.43 -19.34 -9.81
C LEU A 445 14.01 -20.73 -9.99
N GLU A 446 13.99 -21.54 -8.93
CA GLU A 446 14.46 -22.92 -8.97
C GLU A 446 13.70 -23.77 -10.00
N THR A 447 12.37 -23.66 -10.00
CA THR A 447 11.51 -24.39 -10.94
C THR A 447 11.83 -24.02 -12.38
N VAL A 448 11.97 -22.72 -12.68
CA VAL A 448 12.31 -22.25 -14.03
C VAL A 448 13.70 -22.73 -14.46
N ILE A 449 14.71 -22.59 -13.59
CA ILE A 449 16.07 -23.04 -13.89
C ILE A 449 16.08 -24.56 -14.14
N ASN A 450 15.50 -25.35 -13.24
CA ASN A 450 15.45 -26.80 -13.38
C ASN A 450 14.74 -27.22 -14.66
N ASN A 451 13.58 -26.61 -14.96
CA ASN A 451 12.84 -26.88 -16.19
C ASN A 451 13.66 -26.57 -17.44
N LEU A 452 14.39 -25.45 -17.48
CA LEU A 452 15.17 -25.08 -18.67
C LEU A 452 16.44 -25.93 -18.83
N THR A 453 16.96 -26.51 -17.73
CA THR A 453 18.12 -27.40 -17.74
C THR A 453 17.77 -28.89 -17.77
N GLU A 454 16.49 -29.23 -17.79
CA GLU A 454 16.03 -30.60 -17.97
C GLU A 454 16.51 -31.12 -19.34
N GLU A 455 17.14 -32.29 -19.39
CA GLU A 455 17.88 -32.79 -20.56
C GLU A 455 17.08 -32.69 -21.87
N GLY A 456 15.81 -33.12 -21.85
CA GLY A 456 14.94 -33.09 -23.04
C GLY A 456 14.63 -31.67 -23.54
N LYS A 457 14.49 -30.69 -22.63
CA LYS A 457 14.30 -29.27 -23.00
C LYS A 457 15.61 -28.61 -23.39
N LEU A 458 16.70 -28.96 -22.71
CA LEU A 458 18.04 -28.45 -23.00
C LEU A 458 18.46 -28.79 -24.44
N LYS A 459 18.25 -30.05 -24.87
CA LYS A 459 18.48 -30.49 -26.26
C LYS A 459 17.66 -29.68 -27.26
N LYS A 460 16.38 -29.42 -26.98
CA LYS A 460 15.52 -28.59 -27.84
C LYS A 460 16.01 -27.15 -27.95
N LEU A 461 16.43 -26.54 -26.84
CA LEU A 461 16.97 -25.18 -26.83
C LEU A 461 18.30 -25.09 -27.60
N GLN A 462 19.14 -26.12 -27.53
CA GLN A 462 20.38 -26.20 -28.32
C GLN A 462 20.11 -26.25 -29.83
N ILE A 463 19.06 -26.96 -30.25
CA ILE A 463 18.64 -27.00 -31.65
C ILE A 463 18.16 -25.62 -32.10
N LEU A 464 17.29 -24.96 -31.32
CA LEU A 464 16.74 -23.64 -31.65
C LEU A 464 17.78 -22.51 -31.71
N LYS A 465 18.95 -22.70 -31.10
CA LYS A 465 20.05 -21.73 -31.15
C LYS A 465 20.81 -21.78 -32.48
N LYS A 466 20.84 -22.94 -33.13
CA LYS A 466 21.47 -23.12 -34.45
C LYS A 466 20.51 -22.62 -35.52
#